data_AF-A0A1B1X3M1-F1
#
_entry.id   AF-A0A1B1X3M1-F1
#
_cell.length_a   1.000
_cell.length_b   1.000
_cell.length_c   1.000
_cell.angle_alpha   90.00
_cell.angle_beta   90.00
_cell.angle_gamma   90.00
#
_symmetry.space_group_name_H-M   'P 1'
#
loop_
_entity.id
_entity.type
_entity.pdbx_description
1 polymer ?
#
loop_
_entity_poly.entity_id
_entity_poly.type
_entity_poly.pdbx_seq_one_letter_code
_entity_poly.pdbx_strand_id
1 'polypeptide(L)'
;EIIRLEGEMATIQVYEETSGVTVGDPVLRTGKPLSVELGPGIMGSIFDGIQRPLKDINDLTQSIYIPKGVNVPALSRTAKWEFNPWNIKLGAHLTGGDIYGIVHENTLVKHKIVLPPKAKGTVTYVAEPGNYTVDEVVLETEFDGERTKYSMLQVWPVRQPRPVSEKLPANHPLLTGQRVLDSLFPCVQGGTTAIPGAFGCGKTV
;
A
#
# COMPACT_ATOMS: atom_id res chain seq x y z
N GLU A 1 -1.21 10.41 15.49
CA GLU A 1 -0.34 9.29 15.91
C GLU A 1 0.14 9.51 17.34
N ILE A 2 0.03 8.51 18.22
CA ILE A 2 0.54 8.62 19.60
C ILE A 2 2.07 8.52 19.56
N ILE A 3 2.76 9.50 20.17
CA ILE A 3 4.23 9.55 20.22
C ILE A 3 4.81 9.33 21.62
N ARG A 4 4.02 9.58 22.66
CA ARG A 4 4.43 9.42 24.07
C ARG A 4 3.23 9.07 24.94
N LEU A 5 3.47 8.28 25.98
CA LEU A 5 2.50 7.91 27.02
C LEU A 5 3.09 8.23 28.39
N GLU A 6 2.29 8.87 29.24
CA GLU A 6 2.65 9.22 30.63
C GLU A 6 1.47 8.92 31.55
N GLY A 7 1.48 7.75 32.20
CA GLY A 7 0.36 7.29 33.00
C GLY A 7 -0.91 7.21 32.16
N GLU A 8 -1.90 8.03 32.51
CA GLU A 8 -3.19 8.12 31.80
C GLU A 8 -3.20 9.15 30.66
N MET A 9 -2.13 9.94 30.51
CA MET A 9 -2.01 10.96 29.46
C MET A 9 -1.26 10.42 28.23
N ALA A 10 -1.67 10.85 27.05
CA ALA A 10 -1.04 10.51 25.78
C ALA A 10 -0.72 11.77 24.98
N THR A 11 0.52 11.90 24.51
CA THR A 11 0.90 12.96 23.55
C THR A 11 0.66 12.46 22.14
N ILE A 12 -0.15 13.18 21.38
CA ILE A 12 -0.58 12.81 20.03
C ILE A 12 -0.05 13.85 19.04
N GLN A 13 0.68 13.38 18.03
CA GLN A 13 1.00 14.17 16.85
C GLN A 13 -0.17 14.12 15.87
N VAL A 14 -0.65 15.28 15.44
CA VAL A 14 -1.74 15.39 14.46
C VAL A 14 -1.14 15.68 13.08
N TYR A 15 -1.61 14.98 12.04
CA TYR A 15 -1.12 15.15 10.65
C TYR A 15 -1.93 16.18 9.85
N GLU A 16 -2.96 16.75 10.46
CA GLU A 16 -3.79 17.81 9.91
C GLU A 16 -3.70 19.06 10.79
N GLU A 17 -4.33 20.14 10.35
CA GLU A 17 -4.40 21.39 11.11
C GLU A 17 -5.32 21.23 12.35
N THR A 18 -4.82 21.57 13.53
CA THR A 18 -5.55 21.48 14.81
C THR A 18 -6.40 22.72 15.12
N SER A 19 -6.46 23.69 14.22
CA SER A 19 -7.27 24.91 14.39
C SER A 19 -8.75 24.54 14.51
N GLY A 20 -9.35 24.84 15.67
CA GLY A 20 -10.74 24.54 15.99
C GLY A 20 -10.93 23.40 17.00
N VAL A 21 -9.87 22.68 17.37
CA VAL A 21 -9.92 21.66 18.43
C VAL A 21 -10.00 22.33 19.80
N THR A 22 -10.91 21.86 20.65
CA THR A 22 -11.16 22.40 21.99
C THR A 22 -11.02 21.34 23.08
N VAL A 23 -10.86 21.79 24.33
CA VAL A 23 -10.82 20.89 25.49
C VAL A 23 -12.19 20.23 25.65
N GLY A 24 -12.20 18.90 25.67
CA GLY A 24 -13.43 18.10 25.76
C GLY A 24 -13.79 17.36 24.47
N ASP A 25 -13.13 17.67 23.34
CA ASP A 25 -13.33 16.94 22.10
C ASP A 25 -12.91 15.46 22.25
N PRO A 26 -13.73 14.51 21.77
CA PRO A 26 -13.47 13.09 21.94
C PRO A 26 -12.33 12.62 21.04
N VAL A 27 -11.48 11.73 21.57
CA VAL A 27 -10.40 11.08 20.81
C VAL A 27 -10.68 9.59 20.68
N LEU A 28 -10.94 9.14 19.45
CA LEU A 28 -11.16 7.73 19.14
C LEU A 28 -9.84 7.04 18.80
N ARG A 29 -9.59 5.88 19.43
CA ARG A 29 -8.39 5.07 19.21
C ARG A 29 -8.68 4.00 18.15
N THR A 30 -7.88 3.97 17.08
CA THR A 30 -8.02 2.99 15.99
C THR A 30 -7.47 1.61 16.35
N GLY A 31 -6.63 1.50 17.40
CA GLY A 31 -6.00 0.24 17.84
C GLY A 31 -4.96 -0.33 16.89
N LYS A 32 -4.66 0.36 15.79
CA LYS A 32 -3.68 -0.04 14.77
C LYS A 32 -2.71 1.12 14.49
N PRO A 33 -1.43 0.83 14.18
CA PRO A 33 -0.49 1.86 13.76
C PRO A 33 -0.90 2.48 12.43
N LEU A 34 -0.30 3.61 12.08
CA LEU A 34 -0.45 4.20 10.75
C LEU A 34 -0.08 3.15 9.70
N SER A 35 -1.05 2.82 8.86
CA SER A 35 -0.97 1.75 7.87
C SER A 35 -1.52 2.24 6.55
N VAL A 36 -1.02 1.66 5.48
CA VAL A 36 -1.45 1.94 4.11
C VAL A 36 -2.16 0.73 3.53
N GLU A 37 -3.10 1.01 2.65
CA GLU A 37 -3.78 0.02 1.84
C GLU A 37 -2.95 -0.29 0.59
N LEU A 38 -2.73 -1.58 0.35
CA LEU A 38 -2.00 -2.05 -0.83
C LEU A 38 -2.91 -2.98 -1.61
N GLY A 39 -3.02 -2.75 -2.92
CA GLY A 39 -3.86 -3.52 -3.82
C GLY A 39 -3.99 -2.85 -5.19
N PRO A 40 -4.83 -3.39 -6.08
CA PRO A 40 -5.13 -2.79 -7.38
C PRO A 40 -5.81 -1.42 -7.24
N GLY A 41 -5.42 -0.45 -8.07
CA GLY A 41 -5.95 0.91 -8.10
C GLY A 41 -4.98 1.99 -7.58
N ILE A 42 -3.73 1.62 -7.28
CA ILE A 42 -2.67 2.56 -6.88
C ILE A 42 -2.04 3.22 -8.10
N MET A 43 -1.86 2.47 -9.19
CA MET A 43 -1.14 2.94 -10.37
C MET A 43 -1.96 4.00 -11.10
N GLY A 44 -1.39 5.19 -11.24
CA GLY A 44 -2.05 6.35 -11.84
C GLY A 44 -2.85 7.20 -10.86
N SER A 45 -2.96 6.79 -9.60
CA SER A 45 -3.59 7.56 -8.53
C SER A 45 -2.58 8.51 -7.87
N ILE A 46 -3.06 9.69 -7.45
CA ILE A 46 -2.26 10.70 -6.74
C ILE A 46 -2.75 10.77 -5.30
N PHE A 47 -1.83 10.58 -4.36
CA PHE A 47 -2.12 10.52 -2.92
C PHE A 47 -1.49 11.70 -2.16
N ASP A 48 -2.11 12.06 -1.04
CA ASP A 48 -1.49 12.93 -0.05
C ASP A 48 -0.56 12.16 0.91
N GLY A 49 -0.01 12.85 1.93
CA GLY A 49 0.93 12.29 2.90
C GLY A 49 0.36 11.18 3.80
N ILE A 50 -0.96 10.98 3.83
CA ILE A 50 -1.62 9.91 4.61
C ILE A 50 -2.41 8.94 3.73
N GLN A 51 -2.08 8.90 2.43
CA GLN A 51 -2.65 7.99 1.43
C GLN A 51 -4.12 8.24 1.06
N ARG A 52 -4.59 9.49 1.07
CA ARG A 52 -5.91 9.84 0.53
C ARG A 52 -5.82 10.25 -0.94
N PRO A 53 -6.69 9.71 -1.83
CA PRO A 53 -6.69 10.03 -3.24
C PRO A 53 -7.20 11.46 -3.48
N LEU A 54 -6.34 12.33 -4.04
CA LEU A 54 -6.66 13.75 -4.25
C LEU A 54 -7.81 13.95 -5.24
N LYS A 55 -7.87 13.09 -6.27
CA LYS A 55 -8.92 13.14 -7.28
C LYS A 55 -10.29 12.84 -6.65
N ASP A 56 -10.39 11.77 -5.88
CA ASP A 56 -11.65 11.36 -5.28
C ASP A 56 -12.12 12.35 -4.21
N ILE A 57 -11.19 12.99 -3.48
CA ILE A 57 -11.53 14.10 -2.58
C ILE A 57 -12.17 15.23 -3.38
N ASN A 58 -11.54 15.68 -4.47
CA ASN A 58 -12.07 16.75 -5.31
C ASN A 58 -13.45 16.38 -5.91
N ASP A 59 -13.59 15.14 -6.41
CA ASP A 59 -14.85 14.65 -6.98
C ASP A 59 -15.96 14.56 -5.92
N LEU A 60 -15.63 14.23 -4.67
CA LEU A 60 -16.58 14.19 -3.56
C LEU A 60 -16.98 15.59 -3.08
N THR A 61 -16.02 16.50 -2.95
CA THR A 61 -16.23 17.82 -2.33
C THR A 61 -16.60 18.89 -3.32
N GLN A 62 -16.40 18.65 -4.62
CA GLN A 62 -16.60 19.60 -5.73
C GLN A 62 -15.93 20.95 -5.43
N SER A 63 -14.72 20.92 -4.89
CA SER A 63 -13.99 22.07 -4.36
C SER A 63 -12.50 21.90 -4.58
N ILE A 64 -11.81 23.01 -4.81
CA ILE A 64 -10.35 23.07 -4.93
C ILE A 64 -9.62 22.91 -3.58
N TYR A 65 -10.35 23.00 -2.47
CA TYR A 65 -9.79 22.89 -1.12
C TYR A 65 -10.03 21.51 -0.54
N ILE A 66 -9.06 20.99 0.22
CA ILE A 66 -9.19 19.75 0.98
C ILE A 66 -9.87 20.07 2.32
N PRO A 67 -11.07 19.53 2.61
CA PRO A 67 -11.72 19.76 3.89
C PRO A 67 -10.99 19.07 5.04
N LYS A 68 -11.05 19.66 6.23
CA LYS A 68 -10.49 19.07 7.46
C LYS A 68 -11.26 17.81 7.83
N GLY A 69 -10.57 16.74 8.20
CA GLY A 69 -11.19 15.49 8.62
C GLY A 69 -11.88 14.72 7.48
N VAL A 70 -11.61 15.04 6.21
CA VAL A 70 -12.13 14.26 5.09
C VAL A 70 -11.57 12.84 5.14
N ASN A 71 -12.46 11.86 5.10
CA ASN A 71 -12.12 10.44 5.15
C ASN A 71 -12.63 9.75 3.87
N VAL A 72 -11.72 9.50 2.94
CA VAL A 72 -11.98 8.80 1.68
C VAL A 72 -11.11 7.53 1.66
N PRO A 73 -11.65 6.36 1.27
CA PRO A 73 -10.86 5.15 1.09
C PRO A 73 -9.66 5.39 0.18
N ALA A 74 -8.52 4.78 0.49
CA ALA A 74 -7.32 4.91 -0.34
C ALA A 74 -7.51 4.27 -1.72
N LEU A 75 -8.17 3.12 -1.76
CA LEU A 75 -8.54 2.44 -3.00
C LEU A 75 -10.06 2.47 -3.21
N SER A 76 -10.48 2.64 -4.47
CA SER A 76 -11.89 2.65 -4.82
C SER A 76 -12.55 1.30 -4.53
N ARG A 77 -13.62 1.32 -3.73
CA ARG A 77 -14.43 0.14 -3.41
C ARG A 77 -15.46 -0.20 -4.48
N THR A 78 -15.66 0.70 -5.45
CA THR A 78 -16.64 0.53 -6.53
C THR A 78 -15.99 0.05 -7.82
N ALA A 79 -14.69 0.32 -8.00
CA ALA A 79 -13.93 -0.18 -9.14
C ALA A 79 -13.87 -1.70 -9.12
N LYS A 80 -14.19 -2.31 -10.27
CA LYS A 80 -14.09 -3.75 -10.49
C LYS A 80 -12.85 -4.07 -11.30
N TRP A 81 -12.18 -5.13 -10.89
CA TRP A 81 -10.93 -5.58 -11.47
C TRP A 81 -11.05 -7.03 -11.93
N GLU A 82 -10.51 -7.31 -13.11
CA GLU A 82 -10.45 -8.68 -13.63
C GLU A 82 -9.39 -9.48 -12.88
N PHE A 83 -9.84 -10.32 -11.96
CA PHE A 83 -9.03 -11.24 -11.17
C PHE A 83 -8.90 -12.57 -11.89
N ASN A 84 -7.66 -13.03 -12.06
CA ASN A 84 -7.34 -14.34 -12.59
C ASN A 84 -6.50 -15.13 -11.57
N PRO A 85 -7.01 -16.26 -11.03
CA PRO A 85 -6.25 -17.12 -10.13
C PRO A 85 -4.95 -17.60 -10.78
N TRP A 86 -3.85 -17.65 -10.01
CA TRP A 86 -2.54 -18.02 -10.54
C TRP A 86 -2.02 -19.30 -9.88
N ASN A 87 -2.01 -20.41 -10.62
CA ASN A 87 -1.39 -21.68 -10.21
C ASN A 87 -1.85 -22.22 -8.83
N ILE A 88 -3.09 -21.96 -8.42
CA ILE A 88 -3.65 -22.45 -7.16
C ILE A 88 -4.75 -23.46 -7.41
N LYS A 89 -4.79 -24.48 -6.55
CA LYS A 89 -5.83 -25.49 -6.48
C LYS A 89 -6.37 -25.59 -5.06
N LEU A 90 -7.61 -26.04 -4.92
CA LEU A 90 -8.18 -26.39 -3.63
C LEU A 90 -7.29 -27.45 -2.95
N GLY A 91 -7.02 -27.26 -1.65
CA GLY A 91 -6.14 -28.13 -0.88
C GLY A 91 -4.65 -27.85 -1.02
N ALA A 92 -4.23 -26.86 -1.82
CA ALA A 92 -2.82 -26.46 -1.89
C ALA A 92 -2.38 -25.73 -0.61
N HIS A 93 -1.12 -25.90 -0.22
CA HIS A 93 -0.51 -25.14 0.88
C HIS A 93 0.07 -23.84 0.35
N LEU A 94 -0.22 -22.73 1.04
CA LEU A 94 0.32 -21.41 0.74
C LEU A 94 0.99 -20.81 1.98
N THR A 95 2.01 -20.01 1.73
CA THR A 95 2.72 -19.21 2.72
C THR A 95 2.71 -17.73 2.34
N GLY A 96 2.97 -16.87 3.31
CA GLY A 96 3.04 -15.43 3.12
C GLY A 96 4.05 -15.06 2.03
N GLY A 97 3.62 -14.21 1.10
CA GLY A 97 4.40 -13.83 -0.09
C GLY A 97 4.06 -14.62 -1.36
N ASP A 98 3.35 -15.74 -1.25
CA ASP A 98 2.92 -16.51 -2.42
C ASP A 98 1.90 -15.72 -3.25
N ILE A 99 2.06 -15.79 -4.57
CA ILE A 99 1.14 -15.16 -5.52
C ILE A 99 -0.05 -16.06 -5.71
N TYR A 100 -1.26 -15.53 -5.47
CA TYR A 100 -2.50 -16.30 -5.64
C TYR A 100 -3.40 -15.82 -6.76
N GLY A 101 -3.14 -14.65 -7.31
CA GLY A 101 -3.83 -14.18 -8.49
C GLY A 101 -3.12 -13.04 -9.19
N ILE A 102 -3.58 -12.73 -10.38
CA ILE A 102 -3.10 -11.63 -11.20
C ILE A 102 -4.31 -10.78 -11.58
N VAL A 103 -4.13 -9.47 -11.42
CA VAL A 103 -5.08 -8.44 -11.82
C VAL A 103 -4.45 -7.54 -12.87
N HIS A 104 -5.20 -7.21 -13.90
CA HIS A 104 -4.77 -6.26 -14.92
C HIS A 104 -5.14 -4.84 -14.48
N GLU A 105 -4.18 -4.11 -13.91
CA GLU A 105 -4.42 -2.75 -13.41
C GLU A 105 -4.36 -1.71 -14.54
N ASN A 106 -3.44 -1.90 -15.50
CA ASN A 106 -3.41 -1.16 -16.75
C ASN A 106 -2.82 -2.04 -17.87
N THR A 107 -2.75 -1.53 -19.09
CA THR A 107 -2.28 -2.29 -20.26
C THR A 107 -0.84 -2.80 -20.11
N LEU A 108 -0.01 -2.15 -19.28
CA LEU A 108 1.41 -2.45 -19.12
C LEU A 108 1.71 -3.31 -17.88
N VAL A 109 1.01 -3.05 -16.79
CA VAL A 109 1.30 -3.56 -15.44
C VAL A 109 0.32 -4.65 -15.07
N LYS A 110 0.86 -5.85 -14.89
CA LYS A 110 0.14 -6.98 -14.28
C LYS A 110 0.37 -6.94 -12.77
N HIS A 111 -0.66 -6.61 -12.02
CA HIS A 111 -0.62 -6.56 -10.56
C HIS A 111 -0.73 -7.97 -10.00
N LYS A 112 0.33 -8.44 -9.34
CA LYS A 112 0.35 -9.76 -8.70
C LYS A 112 -0.22 -9.64 -7.29
N ILE A 113 -1.31 -10.36 -7.02
CA ILE A 113 -1.92 -10.41 -5.71
C ILE A 113 -1.19 -11.46 -4.87
N VAL A 114 -0.65 -11.03 -3.74
CA VAL A 114 0.22 -11.84 -2.86
C VAL A 114 -0.39 -12.04 -1.50
N LEU A 115 -0.22 -13.23 -0.93
CA LEU A 115 -0.71 -13.55 0.40
C LEU A 115 0.02 -12.69 1.45
N PRO A 116 -0.68 -12.11 2.45
CA PRO A 116 -0.03 -11.33 3.50
C PRO A 116 1.10 -12.10 4.20
N PRO A 117 2.22 -11.46 4.57
CA PRO A 117 3.41 -12.20 5.03
C PRO A 117 3.25 -13.08 6.27
N LYS A 118 2.26 -12.79 7.12
CA LYS A 118 1.98 -13.57 8.34
C LYS A 118 0.97 -14.69 8.13
N ALA A 119 0.32 -14.72 6.97
CA ALA A 119 -0.66 -15.73 6.63
C ALA A 119 0.02 -16.99 6.12
N LYS A 120 -0.54 -18.13 6.50
CA LYS A 120 -0.17 -19.47 6.06
C LYS A 120 -1.40 -20.35 6.20
N GLY A 121 -1.52 -21.37 5.37
CA GLY A 121 -2.64 -22.29 5.47
C GLY A 121 -2.87 -23.09 4.20
N THR A 122 -3.89 -23.94 4.28
CA THR A 122 -4.37 -24.74 3.15
C THR A 122 -5.54 -24.02 2.50
N VAL A 123 -5.56 -23.93 1.17
CA VAL A 123 -6.63 -23.25 0.43
C VAL A 123 -7.94 -24.02 0.55
N THR A 124 -8.96 -23.38 1.11
CA THR A 124 -10.33 -23.92 1.21
C THR A 124 -11.25 -23.38 0.14
N TYR A 125 -10.99 -22.16 -0.33
CA TYR A 125 -11.75 -21.50 -1.39
C TYR A 125 -10.85 -20.58 -2.19
N VAL A 126 -11.07 -20.55 -3.50
CA VAL A 126 -10.48 -19.59 -4.42
C VAL A 126 -11.58 -19.11 -5.36
N ALA A 127 -11.67 -17.79 -5.56
CA ALA A 127 -12.64 -17.23 -6.49
C ALA A 127 -12.30 -17.62 -7.94
N GLU A 128 -13.35 -17.81 -8.76
CA GLU A 128 -13.18 -18.05 -10.19
C GLU A 128 -12.69 -16.78 -10.92
N PRO A 129 -12.18 -16.92 -12.16
CA PRO A 129 -11.85 -15.76 -12.99
C PRO A 129 -13.07 -14.84 -13.16
N GLY A 130 -12.91 -13.55 -12.88
CA GLY A 130 -14.05 -12.63 -12.94
C GLY A 130 -13.73 -11.21 -12.49
N ASN A 131 -14.76 -10.37 -12.48
CA ASN A 131 -14.65 -8.97 -12.09
C ASN A 131 -15.07 -8.77 -10.64
N TYR A 132 -14.10 -8.46 -9.78
CA TYR A 132 -14.29 -8.32 -8.33
C TYR A 132 -13.87 -6.93 -7.86
N THR A 133 -14.49 -6.45 -6.79
CA THR A 133 -14.01 -5.24 -6.08
C THR A 133 -12.85 -5.58 -5.15
N VAL A 134 -12.10 -4.56 -4.72
CA VAL A 134 -10.91 -4.76 -3.84
C VAL A 134 -11.24 -5.36 -2.48
N ASP A 135 -12.49 -5.24 -2.00
CA ASP A 135 -12.95 -5.76 -0.70
C ASP A 135 -13.56 -7.17 -0.79
N GLU A 136 -13.90 -7.62 -1.99
CA GLU A 136 -14.48 -8.95 -2.19
C GLU A 136 -13.47 -10.05 -1.85
N VAL A 137 -13.97 -11.11 -1.22
CA VAL A 137 -13.16 -12.25 -0.79
C VAL A 137 -12.81 -13.10 -2.00
N VAL A 138 -11.52 -13.18 -2.29
CA VAL A 138 -10.98 -13.93 -3.44
C VAL A 138 -10.25 -15.21 -3.05
N LEU A 139 -9.89 -15.36 -1.76
CA LEU A 139 -9.20 -16.53 -1.23
C LEU A 139 -9.61 -16.77 0.22
N GLU A 140 -9.84 -18.03 0.59
CA GLU A 140 -9.91 -18.48 1.99
C GLU A 140 -8.87 -19.55 2.25
N THR A 141 -8.20 -19.46 3.40
CA THR A 141 -7.24 -20.47 3.86
C THR A 141 -7.60 -20.95 5.25
N GLU A 142 -7.35 -22.22 5.52
CA GLU A 142 -7.52 -22.84 6.83
C GLU A 142 -6.16 -23.20 7.43
N PHE A 143 -5.93 -22.80 8.68
CA PHE A 143 -4.74 -23.11 9.45
C PHE A 143 -5.12 -23.37 10.91
N ASP A 144 -4.69 -24.49 11.49
CA ASP A 144 -5.03 -24.89 12.87
C ASP A 144 -6.54 -24.84 13.21
N GLY A 145 -7.40 -25.13 12.22
CA GLY A 145 -8.86 -25.12 12.37
C GLY A 145 -9.50 -23.73 12.29
N GLU A 146 -8.73 -22.66 12.08
CA GLU A 146 -9.23 -21.31 11.87
C GLU A 146 -9.24 -20.96 10.36
N ARG A 147 -10.40 -20.52 9.86
CA ARG A 147 -10.56 -20.06 8.48
C ARG A 147 -10.37 -18.56 8.38
N THR A 148 -9.43 -18.15 7.55
CA THR A 148 -9.09 -16.74 7.30
C THR A 148 -9.45 -16.37 5.87
N LYS A 149 -10.07 -15.19 5.71
CA LYS A 149 -10.52 -14.66 4.42
C LYS A 149 -9.57 -13.58 3.94
N TYR A 150 -9.29 -13.58 2.65
CA TYR A 150 -8.41 -12.63 1.99
C TYR A 150 -9.12 -12.00 0.79
N SER A 151 -9.07 -10.68 0.72
CA SER A 151 -9.46 -9.89 -0.45
C SER A 151 -8.23 -9.50 -1.26
N MET A 152 -8.41 -8.73 -2.33
CA MET A 152 -7.28 -8.19 -3.10
C MET A 152 -6.54 -7.05 -2.37
N LEU A 153 -7.15 -6.53 -1.31
CA LEU A 153 -6.63 -5.48 -0.43
C LEU A 153 -5.86 -6.08 0.74
N GLN A 154 -4.68 -5.53 1.02
CA GLN A 154 -3.95 -5.77 2.26
C GLN A 154 -3.64 -4.45 2.96
N VAL A 155 -3.66 -4.45 4.30
CA VAL A 155 -3.28 -3.28 5.11
C VAL A 155 -1.91 -3.54 5.71
N TRP A 156 -0.97 -2.61 5.51
CA TRP A 156 0.42 -2.76 5.97
C TRP A 156 0.93 -1.54 6.76
N PRO A 157 1.55 -1.72 7.94
CA PRO A 157 2.10 -0.62 8.73
C PRO A 157 3.26 0.09 8.02
N VAL A 158 3.22 1.42 7.92
CA VAL A 158 4.23 2.20 7.17
C VAL A 158 5.62 2.18 7.81
N ARG A 159 5.68 2.02 9.14
CA ARG A 159 6.93 1.97 9.91
C ARG A 159 7.57 0.57 9.94
N GLN A 160 6.91 -0.44 9.37
CA GLN A 160 7.45 -1.80 9.29
C GLN A 160 7.86 -2.10 7.85
N PRO A 161 9.15 -2.35 7.57
CA PRO A 161 9.56 -2.76 6.23
C PRO A 161 8.90 -4.11 5.88
N ARG A 162 8.54 -4.29 4.61
CA ARG A 162 8.00 -5.58 4.15
C ARG A 162 9.07 -6.67 4.27
N PRO A 163 8.71 -7.87 4.76
CA PRO A 163 9.65 -8.98 4.83
C PRO A 163 10.02 -9.47 3.43
N VAL A 164 11.24 -10.00 3.31
CA VAL A 164 11.81 -10.56 2.10
C VAL A 164 12.50 -11.88 2.45
N SER A 165 12.63 -12.78 1.48
CA SER A 165 13.28 -14.09 1.69
C SER A 165 14.76 -13.92 2.01
N GLU A 166 15.48 -13.18 1.17
CA GLU A 166 16.90 -12.94 1.32
C GLU A 166 17.29 -11.57 0.73
N LYS A 167 18.46 -11.06 1.14
CA LYS A 167 19.04 -9.83 0.56
C LYS A 167 20.15 -10.22 -0.40
N LEU A 168 19.99 -9.85 -1.66
CA LEU A 168 20.96 -10.11 -2.71
C LEU A 168 21.82 -8.88 -2.99
N PRO A 169 23.10 -9.05 -3.35
CA PRO A 169 23.92 -7.95 -3.83
C PRO A 169 23.41 -7.43 -5.18
N ALA A 170 23.37 -6.11 -5.35
CA ALA A 170 22.94 -5.49 -6.60
C ALA A 170 24.06 -5.55 -7.65
N ASN A 171 23.82 -6.29 -8.73
CA ASN A 171 24.75 -6.51 -9.84
C ASN A 171 24.24 -5.96 -11.19
N HIS A 172 23.02 -5.43 -11.23
CA HIS A 172 22.43 -4.84 -12.43
C HIS A 172 22.48 -3.30 -12.39
N PRO A 173 22.99 -2.62 -13.43
CA PRO A 173 23.01 -1.16 -13.47
C PRO A 173 21.60 -0.58 -13.66
N LEU A 174 21.33 0.57 -13.03
CA LEU A 174 20.16 1.40 -13.30
C LEU A 174 20.55 2.47 -14.31
N LEU A 175 20.18 2.25 -15.58
CA LEU A 175 20.48 3.19 -16.66
C LEU A 175 19.61 4.44 -16.53
N THR A 176 20.24 5.59 -16.30
CA THR A 176 19.55 6.87 -16.16
C THR A 176 19.30 7.54 -17.52
N GLY A 177 20.07 7.15 -18.55
CA GLY A 177 20.07 7.78 -19.87
C GLY A 177 20.97 9.02 -19.95
N GLN A 178 21.57 9.44 -18.83
CA GLN A 178 22.48 10.58 -18.77
C GLN A 178 23.93 10.11 -18.78
N ARG A 179 24.70 10.50 -19.80
CA ARG A 179 26.11 10.07 -19.97
C ARG A 179 26.97 10.31 -18.73
N VAL A 180 26.82 11.46 -18.08
CA VAL A 180 27.61 11.83 -16.89
C VAL A 180 27.31 10.91 -15.70
N LEU A 181 26.04 10.54 -15.48
CA LEU A 181 25.65 9.65 -14.40
C LEU A 181 26.03 8.21 -14.74
N ASP A 182 25.72 7.75 -15.95
CA ASP A 182 25.92 6.36 -16.33
C ASP A 182 27.42 6.00 -16.49
N SER A 183 28.29 6.99 -16.75
CA SER A 183 29.73 6.74 -16.94
C SER A 183 30.57 7.04 -15.70
N LEU A 184 30.34 8.19 -15.03
CA LEU A 184 31.21 8.65 -13.93
C LEU A 184 30.67 8.29 -12.55
N PHE A 185 29.34 8.24 -12.39
CA PHE A 185 28.66 8.00 -11.11
C PHE A 185 27.54 6.95 -11.25
N PRO A 186 27.85 5.74 -11.76
CA PRO A 186 26.84 4.75 -12.10
C PRO A 186 26.07 4.31 -10.86
N CYS A 187 24.75 4.20 -11.01
CA CYS A 187 23.86 3.66 -9.99
C CYS A 187 23.46 2.22 -10.34
N VAL A 188 23.24 1.39 -9.33
CA VAL A 188 22.75 0.01 -9.50
C VAL A 188 21.27 -0.09 -9.11
N GLN A 189 20.54 -1.02 -9.70
CA GLN A 189 19.16 -1.31 -9.31
C GLN A 189 19.12 -1.82 -7.87
N GLY A 190 18.43 -1.08 -6.99
CA GLY A 190 18.44 -1.33 -5.53
C GLY A 190 19.54 -0.58 -4.76
N GLY A 191 20.35 0.23 -5.45
CA GLY A 191 21.32 1.13 -4.83
C GLY A 191 20.68 2.36 -4.16
N THR A 192 21.47 3.09 -3.37
CA THR A 192 21.07 4.35 -2.73
C THR A 192 21.89 5.50 -3.30
N THR A 193 21.22 6.55 -3.78
CA THR A 193 21.86 7.71 -4.40
C THR A 193 21.30 8.99 -3.79
N ALA A 194 22.16 9.98 -3.57
CA ALA A 194 21.78 11.32 -3.12
C ALA A 194 22.24 12.36 -4.14
N ILE A 195 21.35 13.25 -4.56
CA ILE A 195 21.64 14.37 -5.47
C ILE A 195 21.44 15.67 -4.69
N PRO A 196 22.46 16.16 -3.96
CA PRO A 196 22.38 17.42 -3.26
C PRO A 196 22.43 18.60 -4.24
N GLY A 197 21.91 19.75 -3.83
CA GLY A 197 22.02 20.99 -4.60
C GLY A 197 21.09 22.08 -4.09
N ALA A 198 21.44 23.34 -4.38
CA ALA A 198 20.61 24.49 -4.02
C ALA A 198 19.26 24.49 -4.76
N PHE A 199 18.34 25.35 -4.33
CA PHE A 199 17.09 25.57 -5.05
C PHE A 199 17.40 26.15 -6.45
N GLY A 200 16.68 25.68 -7.47
CA GLY A 200 16.91 26.10 -8.86
C GLY A 200 18.05 25.38 -9.60
N CYS A 201 18.82 24.48 -8.96
CA CYS A 201 19.89 23.73 -9.61
C CYS A 201 19.43 22.57 -10.53
N GLY A 202 18.15 22.52 -10.92
CA GLY A 202 17.66 21.53 -11.88
C GLY A 202 17.46 20.11 -11.33
N LYS A 203 17.19 19.92 -10.03
CA LYS A 203 16.99 18.58 -9.44
C LYS A 203 15.76 17.82 -9.95
N THR A 204 14.78 18.53 -10.53
CA THR A 204 13.52 17.96 -11.06
C THR A 204 13.48 18.00 -12.60
N VAL A 205 14.59 18.35 -13.25
CA VAL A 205 14.70 18.47 -14.71
C VAL A 205 14.84 17.09 -15.34
#